data_AF-A0A7G9YZY6-F1
#
_entry.id   AF-A0A7G9YZY6-F1
#
_cell.length_a   1.000
_cell.length_b   1.000
_cell.length_c   1.000
_cell.angle_alpha   90.00
_cell.angle_beta   90.00
_cell.angle_gamma   90.00
#
_symmetry.space_group_name_H-M   'P 1'
#
loop_
_entity.id
_entity.type
_entity.pdbx_description
1 polymer ?
#
loop_
_entity_poly.entity_id
_entity_poly.type
_entity_poly.pdbx_seq_one_letter_code
_entity_poly.pdbx_strand_id
1 'polypeptide(L)'
;MIKNLSRKGPLGLKKLEFLVVTDVFMTPTAELADIVLPACTFLEKTRFVAYDPHVDHGWNVPSRIVLSQKAIEPLYESWSDWKIICELGKKMGYGEYFPWRSEEEAIDYQLSPLGITCEELRAHPEGIIIPVPPILYKKFDGFFGRIIRGILKITMFRNYPEMYRKYERFLKGFLTPSKKVEIYPERLEKLGYGPLPVYKEPAESPVSRPDLAKEYPLILIAGSKLEMYTHSMMRNIPPLREQFPENLLEINPGTAAKLNIEDGNVVRVASPRGRYQVYG
;
A
#
# COMPACT_ATOMS: atom_id res chain seq x y z
N MET A 1 6.76 -30.08 6.95
CA MET A 1 6.84 -29.12 8.08
C MET A 1 6.48 -27.71 7.59
N ILE A 2 5.22 -27.30 7.67
CA ILE A 2 4.80 -25.91 7.40
C ILE A 2 4.21 -25.37 8.71
N LYS A 3 5.00 -24.53 9.39
CA LYS A 3 4.66 -23.96 10.70
C LYS A 3 3.64 -22.82 10.53
N ASN A 4 2.41 -23.02 11.02
CA ASN A 4 1.41 -22.04 11.50
C ASN A 4 1.75 -20.56 11.24
N LEU A 5 1.19 -19.92 10.22
CA LEU A 5 1.44 -18.50 9.94
C LEU A 5 0.47 -17.54 10.67
N SER A 6 -0.78 -17.91 10.92
CA SER A 6 -1.76 -16.95 11.48
C SER A 6 -1.57 -16.66 12.97
N ARG A 7 -1.06 -17.61 13.77
CA ARG A 7 -0.73 -17.39 15.19
C ARG A 7 0.67 -16.84 15.42
N LYS A 8 1.54 -16.84 14.39
CA LYS A 8 2.94 -16.44 14.53
C LYS A 8 3.16 -14.94 14.65
N GLY A 9 2.24 -14.10 14.18
CA GLY A 9 2.40 -12.64 14.28
C GLY A 9 2.54 -12.21 15.75
N PRO A 10 1.48 -12.37 16.57
CA PRO A 10 1.56 -12.06 18.00
C PRO A 10 2.61 -12.90 18.75
N LEU A 11 2.75 -14.19 18.42
CA LEU A 11 3.76 -15.07 19.05
C LEU A 11 5.20 -14.73 18.67
N GLY A 12 5.40 -14.04 17.55
CA GLY A 12 6.71 -13.55 17.10
C GLY A 12 7.04 -12.23 17.77
N LEU A 13 6.06 -11.31 17.83
CA LEU A 13 6.22 -10.02 18.50
C LEU A 13 6.53 -10.18 19.99
N LYS A 14 5.85 -11.11 20.70
CA LYS A 14 6.12 -11.42 22.12
C LYS A 14 7.51 -12.03 22.39
N LYS A 15 8.27 -12.38 21.35
CA LYS A 15 9.64 -12.90 21.49
C LYS A 15 10.70 -11.84 21.26
N LEU A 16 10.31 -10.65 20.80
CA LEU A 16 11.23 -9.54 20.68
C LEU A 16 11.68 -9.14 22.09
N GLU A 17 12.96 -8.80 22.23
CA GLU A 17 13.50 -8.25 23.48
C GLU A 17 12.97 -6.85 23.76
N PHE A 18 12.55 -6.14 22.70
CA PHE A 18 12.00 -4.80 22.78
C PHE A 18 11.12 -4.51 21.55
N LEU A 19 9.94 -3.94 21.77
CA LEU A 19 8.98 -3.54 20.76
C LEU A 19 8.50 -2.10 21.02
N VAL A 20 8.71 -1.23 20.04
CA VAL A 20 8.12 0.11 19.99
C VAL A 20 7.07 0.15 18.91
N VAL A 21 5.89 0.70 19.22
CA VAL A 21 4.81 0.90 18.25
C VAL A 21 4.43 2.37 18.19
N THR A 22 4.40 2.91 16.98
CA THR A 22 3.88 4.25 16.69
C THR A 22 2.51 4.09 16.04
N ASP A 23 1.46 4.57 16.71
CA ASP A 23 0.08 4.42 16.25
C ASP A 23 -0.78 5.57 16.79
N VAL A 24 -1.90 5.85 16.12
CA VAL A 24 -2.91 6.82 16.55
C VAL A 24 -3.77 6.23 17.67
N PHE A 25 -3.98 4.91 17.64
CA PHE A 25 -4.81 4.19 18.61
C PHE A 25 -4.06 3.06 19.28
N MET A 26 -4.54 2.64 20.46
CA MET A 26 -4.07 1.43 21.11
C MET A 26 -4.61 0.20 20.37
N THR A 27 -3.95 -0.18 19.27
CA THR A 27 -4.30 -1.36 18.47
C THR A 27 -3.85 -2.65 19.16
N PRO A 28 -4.37 -3.83 18.77
CA PRO A 28 -3.90 -5.10 19.33
C PRO A 28 -2.40 -5.35 19.18
N THR A 29 -1.74 -4.68 18.22
CA THR A 29 -0.27 -4.68 18.09
C THR A 29 0.38 -3.72 19.09
N ALA A 30 -0.17 -2.52 19.26
CA ALA A 30 0.32 -1.55 20.24
C ALA A 30 0.20 -2.06 21.68
N GLU A 31 -0.84 -2.83 22.01
CA GLU A 31 -1.01 -3.48 23.31
C GLU A 31 0.11 -4.48 23.64
N LEU A 32 0.85 -4.96 22.64
CA LEU A 32 1.99 -5.86 22.82
C LEU A 32 3.33 -5.12 22.98
N ALA A 33 3.36 -3.79 22.79
CA ALA A 33 4.58 -3.01 22.78
C ALA A 33 5.07 -2.68 24.19
N ASP A 34 6.40 -2.58 24.34
CA ASP A 34 7.03 -2.07 25.55
C ASP A 34 6.90 -0.54 25.63
N ILE A 35 6.93 0.13 24.48
CA ILE A 35 6.69 1.57 24.35
C ILE A 35 5.70 1.82 23.22
N VAL A 36 4.71 2.65 23.49
CA VAL A 36 3.82 3.21 22.47
C VAL A 36 4.15 4.70 22.31
N LEU A 37 4.41 5.13 21.08
CA LEU A 37 4.63 6.53 20.73
C LEU A 37 3.35 7.08 20.06
N PRO A 38 2.67 8.07 20.65
CA PRO A 38 1.39 8.55 20.14
C PRO A 38 1.58 9.34 18.83
N ALA A 39 1.04 8.80 17.73
CA ALA A 39 1.02 9.46 16.43
C ALA A 39 -0.22 10.33 16.27
N CYS A 40 -0.09 11.50 15.65
CA CYS A 40 -1.23 12.36 15.32
C CYS A 40 -1.85 11.98 13.97
N THR A 41 -3.13 12.29 13.79
CA THR A 41 -3.85 12.02 12.53
C THR A 41 -3.37 12.92 11.39
N PHE A 42 -3.84 12.64 10.17
CA PHE A 42 -3.52 13.48 9.01
C PHE A 42 -4.14 14.88 9.08
N LEU A 43 -5.11 15.13 9.97
CA LEU A 43 -5.72 16.45 10.19
C LEU A 43 -4.86 17.35 11.09
N GLU A 44 -3.90 16.76 11.79
CA GLU A 44 -3.08 17.41 12.81
C GLU A 44 -1.65 17.75 12.33
N LYS A 45 -1.32 17.41 11.09
CA LYS A 45 0.01 17.62 10.50
C LYS A 45 -0.06 18.15 9.09
N THR A 46 0.95 18.92 8.71
CA THR A 46 1.08 19.40 7.33
C THR A 46 1.76 18.31 6.50
N ARG A 47 1.16 17.94 5.38
CA ARG A 47 1.76 17.01 4.41
C ARG A 47 1.38 17.42 3.00
N PHE A 48 2.13 16.98 2.01
CA PHE A 48 1.63 17.00 0.63
C PHE A 48 0.99 15.66 0.26
N VAL A 49 0.08 15.70 -0.70
CA VAL A 49 -0.58 14.53 -1.29
C VAL A 49 -0.29 14.55 -2.78
N ALA A 50 0.29 13.48 -3.29
CA ALA A 50 0.39 13.26 -4.72
C ALA A 50 -0.78 12.36 -5.16
N TYR A 51 -1.71 12.92 -5.93
CA TYR A 51 -2.74 12.17 -6.62
C TYR A 51 -2.20 11.74 -7.98
N ASP A 52 -1.76 10.49 -8.04
CA ASP A 52 -1.42 9.78 -9.27
C ASP A 52 -2.52 8.73 -9.53
N PRO A 53 -3.19 8.70 -10.69
CA PRO A 53 -4.00 7.55 -11.05
C PRO A 53 -3.07 6.35 -11.29
N HIS A 54 -2.88 5.57 -10.22
CA HIS A 54 -2.22 4.27 -10.21
C HIS A 54 -0.72 4.31 -10.56
N VAL A 55 0.11 4.39 -9.53
CA VAL A 55 1.58 4.26 -9.53
C VAL A 55 2.12 3.02 -10.27
N ASP A 56 1.28 2.05 -10.55
CA ASP A 56 1.55 0.80 -11.26
C ASP A 56 1.35 0.89 -12.79
N HIS A 57 0.57 1.86 -13.30
CA HIS A 57 0.31 2.02 -14.74
C HIS A 57 0.33 3.48 -15.26
N GLY A 58 0.42 4.47 -14.38
CA GLY A 58 0.20 5.90 -14.64
C GLY A 58 1.37 6.68 -15.25
N TRP A 59 2.12 6.12 -16.19
CA TRP A 59 3.29 6.80 -16.76
C TRP A 59 3.01 8.17 -17.41
N ASN A 60 1.76 8.61 -17.60
CA ASN A 60 1.43 9.90 -18.22
C ASN A 60 0.03 10.45 -17.84
N VAL A 61 -0.33 10.44 -16.56
CA VAL A 61 -1.37 11.36 -16.09
C VAL A 61 -0.69 12.45 -15.28
N PRO A 62 -1.02 13.74 -15.50
CA PRO A 62 -0.47 14.82 -14.69
C PRO A 62 -0.71 14.52 -13.20
N SER A 63 0.37 14.33 -12.45
CA SER A 63 0.27 14.14 -11.01
C SER A 63 -0.19 15.46 -10.41
N ARG A 64 -1.23 15.44 -9.60
CA ARG A 64 -1.66 16.61 -8.86
C ARG A 64 -1.04 16.56 -7.47
N ILE A 65 -0.27 17.59 -7.13
CA ILE A 65 0.27 17.76 -5.79
C ILE A 65 -0.61 18.77 -5.06
N VAL A 66 -1.13 18.38 -3.90
CA VAL A 66 -1.97 19.22 -3.04
C VAL A 66 -1.32 19.31 -1.67
N LEU A 67 -1.34 20.48 -1.04
CA LEU A 67 -0.99 20.59 0.38
C LEU A 67 -2.20 20.20 1.24
N SER A 68 -2.06 19.12 1.99
CA SER A 68 -2.94 18.79 3.11
C SER A 68 -2.45 19.59 4.31
N GLN A 69 -3.05 20.76 4.50
CA GLN A 69 -2.72 21.65 5.60
C GLN A 69 -3.18 21.06 6.94
N LYS A 70 -2.42 21.37 7.99
CA LYS A 70 -2.83 21.13 9.37
C LYS A 70 -4.13 21.88 9.68
N ALA A 71 -5.18 21.15 10.02
CA ALA A 71 -6.50 21.70 10.34
C ALA A 71 -6.63 22.08 11.82
N ILE A 72 -6.02 21.29 12.70
CA ILE A 72 -5.96 21.52 14.15
C ILE A 72 -4.54 21.23 14.65
N GLU A 73 -4.17 21.75 15.82
CA GLU A 73 -2.93 21.32 16.47
C GLU A 73 -2.99 19.84 16.89
N PRO A 74 -1.86 19.11 16.92
CA PRO A 74 -1.81 17.77 17.47
C PRO A 74 -2.44 17.69 18.85
N LEU A 75 -3.35 16.73 19.02
CA LEU A 75 -4.06 16.57 20.27
C LEU A 75 -3.15 15.95 21.33
N TYR A 76 -3.28 16.44 22.57
CA TYR A 76 -2.52 15.96 23.72
C TYR A 76 -1.01 16.05 23.49
N GLU A 77 -0.27 14.95 23.69
CA GLU A 77 1.17 14.86 23.49
C GLU A 77 1.53 14.15 22.17
N SER A 78 0.56 13.97 21.27
CA SER A 78 0.79 13.27 20.00
C SER A 78 1.68 14.09 19.06
N TRP A 79 2.53 13.38 18.30
CA TRP A 79 3.41 13.99 17.31
C TRP A 79 3.12 13.41 15.92
N SER A 80 3.49 14.16 14.88
CA SER A 80 3.55 13.59 13.54
C SER A 80 4.64 12.53 13.44
N ASP A 81 4.46 11.55 12.55
CA ASP A 81 5.45 10.51 12.30
C ASP A 81 6.81 11.10 11.92
N TRP A 82 6.81 12.18 11.14
CA TRP A 82 8.01 12.90 10.75
C TRP A 82 8.77 13.42 11.97
N LYS A 83 8.07 14.07 12.91
CA LYS A 83 8.68 14.61 14.13
C LYS A 83 9.23 13.50 15.01
N ILE A 84 8.49 12.41 15.19
CA ILE A 84 8.94 11.24 15.95
C ILE A 84 10.25 10.70 15.37
N ILE A 85 10.31 10.49 14.05
CA ILE A 85 11.49 9.97 13.36
C ILE A 85 12.68 10.94 13.49
N CYS A 86 12.46 12.24 13.27
CA CYS A 86 13.53 13.24 13.35
C CYS A 86 14.12 13.34 14.76
N GLU A 87 13.27 13.39 15.80
CA GLU A 87 13.74 13.49 17.19
C GLU A 87 14.44 12.21 17.66
N LEU A 88 13.96 11.04 17.22
CA LEU A 88 14.65 9.79 17.47
C LEU A 88 16.02 9.75 16.79
N GLY A 89 16.09 10.14 15.50
CA GLY A 89 17.35 10.23 14.76
C GLY A 89 18.37 11.15 15.42
N LYS A 90 17.93 12.34 15.87
CA LYS A 90 18.79 13.28 16.62
C LYS A 90 19.31 12.67 17.92
N LYS A 91 18.44 12.03 18.72
CA LYS A 91 18.83 11.36 19.98
C LYS A 91 19.80 10.20 19.75
N MET A 92 19.73 9.55 18.59
CA MET A 92 20.65 8.48 18.18
C MET A 92 21.97 8.99 17.58
N GLY A 93 22.18 10.30 17.47
CA GLY A 93 23.39 10.89 16.92
C GLY A 93 23.37 11.12 15.40
N TYR A 94 22.22 10.92 14.73
CA TYR A 94 22.04 11.11 13.28
C TYR A 94 21.49 12.50 12.92
N GLY A 95 21.63 13.48 13.81
CA GLY A 95 21.00 14.80 13.65
C GLY A 95 21.37 15.53 12.36
N GLU A 96 22.55 15.29 11.80
CA GLU A 96 23.00 15.87 10.54
C GLU A 96 22.13 15.47 9.32
N TYR A 97 21.48 14.31 9.38
CA TYR A 97 20.58 13.81 8.32
C TYR A 97 19.16 14.35 8.42
N PHE A 98 18.85 15.08 9.50
CA PHE A 98 17.55 15.72 9.74
C PHE A 98 17.72 17.23 9.97
N PRO A 99 18.26 17.98 8.98
CA PRO A 99 18.65 19.38 9.16
C PRO A 99 17.46 20.35 9.23
N TRP A 100 16.28 19.92 8.78
CA TRP A 100 15.10 20.75 8.68
C TRP A 100 14.51 21.11 10.04
N ARG A 101 14.11 22.36 10.20
CA ARG A 101 13.56 22.91 11.44
C ARG A 101 12.05 22.69 11.57
N SER A 102 11.38 22.45 10.45
CA SER A 102 9.93 22.21 10.37
C SER A 102 9.59 21.17 9.31
N GLU A 103 8.37 20.62 9.40
CA GLU A 103 7.83 19.72 8.37
C GLU A 103 7.74 20.41 7.00
N GLU A 104 7.35 21.68 6.97
CA GLU A 104 7.24 22.45 5.71
C GLU A 104 8.61 22.63 5.06
N GLU A 105 9.67 22.88 5.83
CA GLU A 105 11.03 22.97 5.26
C GLU A 105 11.49 21.63 4.65
N ALA A 106 11.11 20.51 5.28
CA ALA A 106 11.38 19.18 4.74
C ALA A 106 10.55 18.90 3.47
N ILE A 107 9.30 19.34 3.42
CA ILE A 107 8.43 19.22 2.24
C ILE A 107 8.98 20.09 1.10
N ASP A 108 9.34 21.35 1.36
CA ASP A 108 9.94 22.26 0.40
C ASP A 108 11.23 21.69 -0.17
N TYR A 109 12.09 21.12 0.67
CA TYR A 109 13.29 20.43 0.22
C TYR A 109 12.94 19.27 -0.72
N GLN A 110 11.97 18.43 -0.36
CA GLN A 110 11.53 17.29 -1.18
C GLN A 110 10.94 17.72 -2.52
N LEU A 111 10.22 18.85 -2.56
CA LEU A 111 9.56 19.40 -3.75
C LEU A 111 10.45 20.36 -4.55
N SER A 112 11.62 20.72 -4.03
CA SER A 112 12.56 21.65 -4.69
C SER A 112 12.92 21.29 -6.14
N PRO A 113 13.02 20.00 -6.59
CA PRO A 113 13.27 19.69 -7.99
C PRO A 113 12.13 20.10 -8.94
N LEU A 114 10.92 20.30 -8.39
CA LEU A 114 9.75 20.78 -9.12
C LEU A 114 9.59 22.31 -9.03
N GLY A 115 10.42 22.97 -8.22
CA GLY A 115 10.30 24.40 -7.93
C GLY A 115 8.98 24.75 -7.24
N ILE A 116 8.46 23.84 -6.40
CA ILE A 116 7.19 24.02 -5.68
C ILE A 116 7.47 24.08 -4.20
N THR A 117 6.81 25.01 -3.53
CA THR A 117 6.85 25.18 -2.08
C THR A 117 5.49 24.92 -1.43
N CYS A 118 5.48 24.71 -0.11
CA CYS A 118 4.30 24.74 0.73
C CYS A 118 3.55 26.06 0.61
N GLU A 119 4.25 27.19 0.46
CA GLU A 119 3.64 28.50 0.23
C GLU A 119 2.84 28.53 -1.08
N GLU A 120 3.42 28.08 -2.18
CA GLU A 120 2.72 27.97 -3.47
C GLU A 120 1.54 27.01 -3.42
N LEU A 121 1.72 25.81 -2.84
CA LEU A 121 0.61 24.86 -2.73
C LEU A 121 -0.52 25.38 -1.84
N ARG A 122 -0.22 26.21 -0.84
CA ARG A 122 -1.22 26.86 0.01
C ARG A 122 -2.01 27.91 -0.77
N ALA A 123 -1.35 28.64 -1.68
CA ALA A 123 -1.99 29.57 -2.59
C ALA A 123 -2.85 28.87 -3.68
N HIS A 124 -2.60 27.59 -3.93
CA HIS A 124 -3.30 26.73 -4.91
C HIS A 124 -4.01 25.53 -4.25
N PRO A 125 -5.11 25.76 -3.50
CA PRO A 125 -5.80 24.69 -2.77
C PRO A 125 -6.37 23.58 -3.67
N GLU A 126 -6.62 23.86 -4.95
CA GLU A 126 -6.97 22.88 -5.97
C GLU A 126 -5.84 21.90 -6.31
N GLY A 127 -4.62 22.23 -5.88
CA GLY A 127 -3.38 21.52 -6.17
C GLY A 127 -2.69 22.00 -7.44
N ILE A 128 -1.37 21.94 -7.41
CA ILE A 128 -0.56 22.18 -8.60
C ILE A 128 -0.50 20.89 -9.39
N ILE A 129 -1.03 20.94 -10.61
CA ILE A 129 -0.85 19.88 -11.57
C ILE A 129 0.59 19.95 -12.05
N ILE A 130 1.37 18.91 -11.81
CA ILE A 130 2.69 18.77 -12.39
C ILE A 130 2.48 18.37 -13.84
N PRO A 131 2.70 19.29 -14.81
CA PRO A 131 2.67 18.90 -16.19
C PRO A 131 3.85 17.96 -16.37
N VAL A 132 3.57 16.68 -16.57
CA VAL A 132 4.62 15.78 -17.02
C VAL A 132 5.09 16.33 -18.37
N PRO A 133 6.29 16.91 -18.51
CA PRO A 133 6.58 17.73 -19.67
C PRO A 133 6.50 16.88 -20.94
N PRO A 134 5.54 17.11 -21.85
CA PRO A 134 5.61 16.51 -23.19
C PRO A 134 6.73 17.20 -24.00
N ILE A 135 7.27 18.31 -23.48
CA ILE A 135 7.92 19.40 -24.20
C ILE A 135 9.36 19.11 -24.64
N LEU A 136 10.03 18.08 -24.10
CA LEU A 136 11.42 17.80 -24.50
C LEU A 136 11.55 17.14 -25.88
N TYR A 137 10.45 16.89 -26.60
CA TYR A 137 10.50 16.31 -27.94
C TYR A 137 10.44 17.32 -29.09
N LYS A 138 9.58 18.36 -29.02
CA LYS A 138 9.42 19.31 -30.16
C LYS A 138 10.59 20.29 -30.31
N LYS A 139 11.25 20.69 -29.21
CA LYS A 139 12.30 21.73 -29.23
C LYS A 139 13.70 21.19 -29.59
N PHE A 140 13.90 19.87 -29.49
CA PHE A 140 15.19 19.21 -29.70
C PHE A 140 15.07 18.02 -30.67
N ASP A 141 14.42 18.24 -31.81
CA ASP A 141 14.43 17.26 -32.88
C ASP A 141 15.72 17.36 -33.73
N GLY A 142 16.18 16.25 -34.30
CA GLY A 142 17.43 16.18 -35.07
C GLY A 142 18.67 15.64 -34.32
N PHE A 143 19.83 15.67 -34.98
CA PHE A 143 21.08 15.03 -34.53
C PHE A 143 21.61 15.60 -33.20
N PHE A 144 21.63 16.93 -33.05
CA PHE A 144 22.09 17.60 -31.82
C PHE A 144 21.15 17.35 -30.62
N GLY A 145 19.84 17.24 -30.87
CA GLY A 145 18.88 16.92 -29.82
C GLY A 145 19.03 15.52 -29.24
N ARG A 146 19.65 14.57 -29.97
CA ARG A 146 20.00 13.24 -29.45
C ARG A 146 21.16 13.27 -28.47
N ILE A 147 22.17 14.11 -28.72
CA ILE A 147 23.36 14.26 -27.87
C ILE A 147 22.96 14.89 -26.52
N ILE A 148 22.18 15.98 -26.55
CA ILE A 148 21.70 16.67 -25.34
C ILE A 148 20.83 15.76 -24.46
N ARG A 149 19.98 14.92 -25.08
CA ARG A 149 19.14 13.94 -24.35
C ARG A 149 19.96 12.85 -23.65
N GLY A 150 21.08 12.42 -24.24
CA GLY A 150 21.97 11.42 -23.63
C GLY A 150 22.72 11.96 -22.40
N ILE A 151 23.05 13.26 -22.40
CA ILE A 151 23.75 13.92 -21.30
C ILE A 151 22.81 14.18 -20.11
N LEU A 152 21.56 14.60 -20.38
CA LEU A 152 20.63 15.05 -19.32
C LEU A 152 19.85 13.92 -18.62
N LYS A 153 20.03 12.64 -18.98
CA LYS A 153 19.27 11.48 -18.44
C LYS A 153 17.75 11.74 -18.34
N ILE A 154 17.17 12.49 -19.28
CA ILE A 154 15.76 12.86 -19.25
C ILE A 154 14.91 11.61 -19.47
N THR A 155 14.19 11.19 -18.43
CA THR A 155 13.17 10.15 -18.53
C THR A 155 12.04 10.60 -19.45
N MET A 156 11.67 9.70 -20.36
CA MET A 156 10.71 9.98 -21.42
C MET A 156 9.28 10.05 -20.88
N PHE A 157 8.63 11.19 -21.06
CA PHE A 157 7.20 11.34 -20.81
C PHE A 157 6.49 11.80 -22.09
N ARG A 158 5.36 11.16 -22.46
CA ARG A 158 4.65 11.36 -23.75
C ARG A 158 3.14 11.24 -23.56
N ASN A 159 2.36 12.04 -24.29
CA ASN A 159 0.90 11.99 -24.25
C ASN A 159 0.35 10.55 -24.47
N TYR A 160 -0.72 10.19 -23.78
CA TYR A 160 -1.29 8.82 -23.72
C TYR A 160 -1.53 8.14 -25.10
N PRO A 161 -2.04 8.83 -26.14
CA PRO A 161 -2.16 8.23 -27.48
C PRO A 161 -0.82 7.85 -28.13
N GLU A 162 0.28 8.51 -27.76
CA GLU A 162 1.63 8.21 -28.25
C GLU A 162 2.33 7.08 -27.47
N MET A 163 1.75 6.66 -26.33
CA MET A 163 2.20 5.52 -25.55
C MET A 163 1.66 4.19 -26.06
N TYR A 164 0.54 4.20 -26.80
CA TYR A 164 0.06 3.01 -27.47
C TYR A 164 1.14 2.50 -28.43
N ARG A 165 1.48 1.21 -28.33
CA ARG A 165 2.59 0.58 -29.06
C ARG A 165 3.95 1.27 -28.86
N LYS A 166 4.20 1.86 -27.68
CA LYS A 166 5.52 2.43 -27.32
C LYS A 166 6.71 1.49 -27.53
N TYR A 167 6.48 0.18 -27.43
CA TYR A 167 7.44 -0.87 -27.73
C TYR A 167 7.86 -0.89 -29.22
N GLU A 168 7.00 -0.52 -30.17
CA GLU A 168 7.37 -0.40 -31.59
C GLU A 168 8.19 0.86 -31.88
N ARG A 169 8.08 1.88 -31.03
CA ARG A 169 8.66 3.21 -31.26
C ARG A 169 9.95 3.39 -30.48
N PHE A 170 9.87 4.11 -29.37
CA PHE A 170 11.05 4.64 -28.69
C PHE A 170 11.65 3.66 -27.67
N LEU A 171 10.87 2.72 -27.14
CA LEU A 171 11.42 1.67 -26.28
C LEU A 171 12.18 0.59 -27.08
N LYS A 172 11.97 0.54 -28.42
CA LYS A 172 12.58 -0.42 -29.34
C LYS A 172 12.47 -1.85 -28.81
N GLY A 173 11.26 -2.20 -28.40
CA GLY A 173 10.85 -3.45 -27.78
C GLY A 173 10.28 -3.29 -26.37
N PHE A 174 9.93 -4.41 -25.76
CA PHE A 174 9.49 -4.49 -24.37
C PHE A 174 10.68 -4.37 -23.41
N LEU A 175 10.43 -4.01 -22.15
CA LEU A 175 11.45 -3.97 -21.08
C LEU A 175 11.77 -5.38 -20.57
N THR A 176 12.04 -6.28 -21.50
CA THR A 176 12.42 -7.68 -21.30
C THR A 176 13.81 -7.90 -21.92
N PRO A 177 14.56 -8.93 -21.48
CA PRO A 177 15.84 -9.30 -22.10
C PRO A 177 15.75 -9.46 -23.62
N SER A 178 14.70 -10.13 -24.10
CA SER A 178 14.47 -10.40 -25.54
C SER A 178 13.93 -9.21 -26.34
N LYS A 179 13.55 -8.11 -25.67
CA LYS A 179 12.82 -6.97 -26.27
C LYS A 179 11.45 -7.33 -26.85
N LYS A 180 10.92 -8.53 -26.54
CA LYS A 180 9.62 -9.04 -26.98
C LYS A 180 8.72 -9.35 -25.78
N VAL A 181 7.45 -9.65 -26.05
CA VAL A 181 6.60 -10.33 -25.07
C VAL A 181 7.17 -11.73 -24.84
N GLU A 182 7.53 -12.04 -23.61
CA GLU A 182 8.11 -13.34 -23.25
C GLU A 182 6.98 -14.30 -22.88
N ILE A 183 6.52 -15.07 -23.87
CA ILE A 183 5.62 -16.20 -23.64
C ILE A 183 6.34 -17.24 -22.77
N TYR A 184 7.65 -17.43 -23.01
CA TYR A 184 8.55 -18.23 -22.20
C TYR A 184 9.62 -17.33 -21.56
N PRO A 185 9.44 -16.92 -20.29
CA PRO A 185 10.44 -16.15 -19.54
C PRO A 185 11.52 -17.07 -18.95
N GLU A 186 12.68 -17.17 -19.60
CA GLU A 186 13.84 -17.97 -19.12
C GLU A 186 14.27 -17.60 -17.69
N ARG A 187 14.03 -16.35 -17.27
CA ARG A 187 14.34 -15.90 -15.92
C ARG A 187 13.55 -16.68 -14.86
N LEU A 188 12.30 -17.04 -15.14
CA LEU A 188 11.51 -17.86 -14.20
C LEU A 188 12.12 -19.25 -14.06
N GLU A 189 12.52 -19.87 -15.16
CA GLU A 189 13.19 -21.17 -15.14
C GLU A 189 14.51 -21.13 -14.35
N LYS A 190 15.35 -20.10 -14.57
CA LYS A 190 16.60 -19.91 -13.81
C LYS A 190 16.37 -19.72 -12.30
N LEU A 191 15.19 -19.23 -11.91
CA LEU A 191 14.76 -19.10 -10.52
C LEU A 191 14.04 -20.36 -9.99
N GLY A 192 13.92 -21.42 -10.80
CA GLY A 192 13.24 -22.67 -10.44
C GLY A 192 11.71 -22.64 -10.55
N TYR A 193 11.14 -21.60 -11.17
CA TYR A 193 9.70 -21.49 -11.42
C TYR A 193 9.32 -22.06 -12.79
N GLY A 194 8.06 -22.49 -12.92
CA GLY A 194 7.50 -22.85 -14.22
C GLY A 194 7.42 -21.60 -15.12
N PRO A 195 8.04 -21.60 -16.30
CA PRO A 195 8.08 -20.42 -17.17
C PRO A 195 6.74 -20.17 -17.85
N LEU A 196 5.95 -21.21 -18.11
CA LEU A 196 4.66 -21.10 -18.77
C LEU A 196 3.50 -21.01 -17.77
N PRO A 197 2.46 -20.22 -18.07
CA PRO A 197 1.24 -20.23 -17.29
C PRO A 197 0.57 -21.59 -17.46
N VAL A 198 0.35 -22.27 -16.34
CA VAL A 198 -0.38 -23.52 -16.29
C VAL A 198 -1.36 -23.44 -15.13
N TYR A 199 -2.49 -24.14 -15.26
CA TYR A 199 -3.34 -24.36 -14.11
C TYR A 199 -2.58 -25.23 -13.10
N LYS A 200 -2.46 -24.74 -11.87
CA LYS A 200 -1.99 -25.51 -10.73
C LYS A 200 -3.11 -25.53 -9.71
N GLU A 201 -3.53 -26.73 -9.33
CA GLU A 201 -4.51 -26.92 -8.27
C GLU A 201 -4.03 -26.18 -7.00
N PRO A 202 -4.91 -25.41 -6.33
CA PRO A 202 -4.55 -24.75 -5.08
C PRO A 202 -3.97 -25.74 -4.08
N ALA A 203 -2.96 -25.31 -3.31
CA ALA A 203 -2.25 -26.19 -2.38
C ALA A 203 -3.15 -26.82 -1.29
N GLU A 204 -4.30 -26.19 -1.01
CA GLU A 204 -5.34 -26.70 -0.13
C GLU A 204 -6.69 -26.58 -0.83
N SER A 205 -7.10 -27.66 -1.50
CA SER A 205 -8.40 -27.81 -2.14
C SER A 205 -8.95 -29.22 -1.90
N PRO A 206 -10.22 -29.50 -2.25
CA PRO A 206 -10.76 -30.85 -2.17
C PRO A 206 -10.02 -31.86 -3.07
N VAL A 207 -9.35 -31.38 -4.12
CA VAL A 207 -8.58 -32.21 -5.06
C VAL A 207 -7.15 -32.45 -4.54
N SER A 208 -6.45 -31.40 -4.11
CA SER A 208 -5.05 -31.52 -3.67
C SER A 208 -4.91 -32.07 -2.25
N ARG A 209 -5.90 -31.83 -1.39
CA ARG A 209 -5.93 -32.23 0.03
C ARG A 209 -7.29 -32.83 0.41
N PRO A 210 -7.66 -33.99 -0.18
CA PRO A 210 -8.91 -34.67 0.14
C PRO A 210 -8.98 -35.13 1.61
N ASP A 211 -7.83 -35.32 2.26
CA ASP A 211 -7.73 -35.58 3.70
C ASP A 211 -8.24 -34.38 4.52
N LEU A 212 -7.83 -33.16 4.16
CA LEU A 212 -8.33 -31.95 4.82
C LEU A 212 -9.79 -31.67 4.47
N ALA A 213 -10.21 -31.91 3.23
CA ALA A 213 -11.58 -31.64 2.81
C ALA A 213 -12.62 -32.54 3.50
N LYS A 214 -12.22 -33.69 4.04
CA LYS A 214 -13.09 -34.52 4.89
C LYS A 214 -13.38 -33.85 6.24
N GLU A 215 -12.42 -33.12 6.80
CA GLU A 215 -12.54 -32.45 8.10
C GLU A 215 -13.01 -30.99 7.97
N TYR A 216 -12.57 -30.30 6.92
CA TYR A 216 -12.86 -28.90 6.59
C TYR A 216 -13.46 -28.82 5.17
N PRO A 217 -14.75 -29.15 5.00
CA PRO A 217 -15.36 -29.33 3.68
C PRO A 217 -15.67 -28.02 2.94
N LEU A 218 -15.59 -26.86 3.63
CA LEU A 218 -15.91 -25.56 3.06
C LEU A 218 -14.65 -24.80 2.65
N ILE A 219 -14.72 -24.12 1.51
CA ILE A 219 -13.66 -23.20 1.05
C ILE A 219 -13.94 -21.80 1.60
N LEU A 220 -12.97 -21.29 2.35
CA LEU A 220 -13.04 -19.94 2.91
C LEU A 220 -12.53 -18.91 1.89
N ILE A 221 -13.33 -17.88 1.66
CA ILE A 221 -12.91 -16.66 0.97
C ILE A 221 -12.82 -15.55 2.02
N ALA A 222 -11.60 -15.05 2.27
CA ALA A 222 -11.37 -13.95 3.19
C ALA A 222 -10.96 -12.71 2.38
N GLY A 223 -11.75 -11.65 2.44
CA GLY A 223 -11.41 -10.40 1.75
C GLY A 223 -12.57 -9.59 1.18
N SER A 224 -13.82 -9.84 1.58
CA SER A 224 -14.89 -8.89 1.30
C SER A 224 -14.53 -7.56 1.95
N LYS A 225 -14.40 -6.52 1.12
CA LYS A 225 -14.15 -5.16 1.60
C LYS A 225 -15.47 -4.57 2.04
N LEU A 226 -15.47 -4.03 3.25
CA LEU A 226 -16.61 -3.37 3.84
C LEU A 226 -16.47 -1.86 3.59
N GLU A 227 -17.48 -1.24 2.98
CA GLU A 227 -17.42 0.16 2.53
C GLU A 227 -17.07 1.15 3.66
N MET A 228 -17.58 0.88 4.86
CA MET A 228 -17.36 1.71 6.04
C MET A 228 -15.95 1.57 6.66
N TYR A 229 -15.14 0.61 6.22
CA TYR A 229 -13.83 0.33 6.81
C TYR A 229 -12.71 0.25 5.77
N THR A 230 -11.60 0.93 6.04
CA THR A 230 -10.35 0.71 5.31
C THR A 230 -9.46 -0.26 6.10
N HIS A 231 -9.46 -1.53 5.71
CA HIS A 231 -8.75 -2.60 6.43
C HIS A 231 -9.14 -2.64 7.92
N SER A 232 -8.19 -2.48 8.85
CA SER A 232 -8.42 -2.43 10.30
C SER A 232 -8.76 -1.04 10.83
N MET A 233 -8.72 0.01 9.99
CA MET A 233 -8.97 1.39 10.39
C MET A 233 -10.47 1.70 10.45
N MET A 234 -10.82 2.87 11.01
CA MET A 234 -12.17 3.44 11.07
C MET A 234 -13.17 2.74 12.00
N ARG A 235 -12.81 1.59 12.58
CA ARG A 235 -13.66 0.87 13.58
C ARG A 235 -13.89 1.63 14.89
N ASN A 236 -13.15 2.70 15.13
CA ASN A 236 -13.29 3.58 16.30
C ASN A 236 -14.27 4.74 16.07
N ILE A 237 -14.82 4.89 14.86
CA ILE A 237 -15.79 5.93 14.53
C ILE A 237 -17.20 5.36 14.77
N PRO A 238 -17.95 5.79 15.80
CA PRO A 238 -19.20 5.13 16.20
C PRO A 238 -20.24 5.04 15.08
N PRO A 239 -20.51 6.09 14.28
CA PRO A 239 -21.47 5.98 13.17
C PRO A 239 -21.09 4.98 12.07
N LEU A 240 -19.79 4.71 11.88
CA LEU A 240 -19.33 3.67 10.93
C LEU A 240 -19.43 2.28 11.56
N ARG A 241 -19.13 2.20 12.86
CA ARG A 241 -19.23 0.95 13.62
C ARG A 241 -20.68 0.45 13.73
N GLU A 242 -21.63 1.35 13.94
CA GLU A 242 -23.06 1.01 14.04
C GLU A 242 -23.61 0.36 12.76
N GLN A 243 -23.06 0.70 11.59
CA GLN A 243 -23.48 0.10 10.32
C GLN A 243 -23.04 -1.36 10.17
N PHE A 244 -21.93 -1.75 10.79
CA PHE A 244 -21.41 -3.12 10.72
C PHE A 244 -20.58 -3.45 11.97
N PRO A 245 -21.25 -3.68 13.13
CA PRO A 245 -20.58 -3.76 14.42
C PRO A 245 -19.74 -5.02 14.59
N GLU A 246 -20.16 -6.11 13.95
CA GLU A 246 -19.61 -7.44 14.12
C GLU A 246 -18.94 -7.96 12.85
N ASN A 247 -18.03 -8.92 12.98
CA ASN A 247 -17.51 -9.63 11.81
C ASN A 247 -18.49 -10.73 11.41
N LEU A 248 -19.14 -10.56 10.25
CA LEU A 248 -20.12 -11.51 9.74
C LEU A 248 -19.48 -12.63 8.90
N LEU A 249 -20.11 -13.80 8.94
CA LEU A 249 -19.92 -14.89 8.00
C LEU A 249 -21.06 -14.89 6.99
N GLU A 250 -20.73 -14.77 5.71
CA GLU A 250 -21.69 -15.03 4.64
C GLU A 250 -21.61 -16.51 4.24
N ILE A 251 -22.75 -17.20 4.22
CA ILE A 251 -22.84 -18.61 3.85
C ILE A 251 -24.09 -18.86 2.98
N ASN A 252 -23.97 -19.77 2.02
CA ASN A 252 -25.12 -20.16 1.19
C ASN A 252 -26.25 -20.77 2.07
N PRO A 253 -27.53 -20.38 1.90
CA PRO A 253 -28.63 -20.88 2.73
C PRO A 253 -28.78 -22.40 2.75
N GLY A 254 -28.52 -23.07 1.62
CA GLY A 254 -28.59 -24.53 1.53
C GLY A 254 -27.45 -25.22 2.31
N THR A 255 -26.30 -24.57 2.43
CA THR A 255 -25.20 -25.06 3.29
C THR A 255 -25.48 -24.75 4.75
N ALA A 256 -26.00 -23.57 5.07
CA ALA A 256 -26.39 -23.18 6.42
C ALA A 256 -27.43 -24.16 7.01
N ALA A 257 -28.48 -24.49 6.24
CA ALA A 257 -29.49 -25.46 6.63
C ALA A 257 -28.90 -26.85 6.93
N LYS A 258 -27.95 -27.33 6.12
CA LYS A 258 -27.27 -28.62 6.35
C LYS A 258 -26.42 -28.62 7.62
N LEU A 259 -25.94 -27.45 8.03
CA LEU A 259 -25.12 -27.27 9.23
C LEU A 259 -25.94 -26.79 10.45
N ASN A 260 -27.25 -26.64 10.31
CA ASN A 260 -28.16 -26.08 11.30
C ASN A 260 -27.69 -24.70 11.82
N ILE A 261 -27.32 -23.82 10.89
CA ILE A 261 -26.95 -22.43 11.17
C ILE A 261 -28.13 -21.54 10.77
N GLU A 262 -28.58 -20.73 11.71
CA GLU A 262 -29.59 -19.69 11.50
C GLU A 262 -28.95 -18.29 11.59
N ASP A 263 -29.61 -17.30 10.99
CA ASP A 263 -29.17 -15.90 11.01
C ASP A 263 -29.01 -15.39 12.46
N GLY A 264 -27.91 -14.70 12.73
CA GLY A 264 -27.56 -14.18 14.05
C GLY A 264 -26.92 -15.21 14.97
N ASN A 265 -26.72 -16.46 14.53
CA ASN A 265 -26.03 -17.46 15.35
C ASN A 265 -24.54 -17.10 15.49
N VAL A 266 -24.01 -17.26 16.71
CA VAL A 266 -22.55 -17.22 16.89
C VAL A 266 -21.99 -18.57 16.45
N VAL A 267 -21.23 -18.55 15.36
CA VAL A 267 -20.62 -19.74 14.78
C VAL A 267 -19.10 -19.70 14.90
N ARG A 268 -18.49 -20.89 14.90
CA ARG A 268 -17.03 -21.04 14.96
C ARG A 268 -16.50 -21.51 13.61
N VAL A 269 -15.79 -20.63 12.92
CA VAL A 269 -15.09 -20.97 11.67
C VAL A 269 -13.72 -21.52 12.03
N ALA A 270 -13.36 -22.69 11.49
CA ALA A 270 -12.09 -23.37 11.77
C ALA A 270 -11.37 -23.81 10.48
N SER A 271 -10.05 -23.87 10.57
CA SER A 271 -9.14 -24.40 9.56
C SER A 271 -7.99 -25.14 10.27
N PRO A 272 -7.11 -25.87 9.54
CA PRO A 272 -5.94 -26.50 10.14
C PRO A 272 -5.01 -25.53 10.90
N ARG A 273 -5.12 -24.23 10.61
CA ARG A 273 -4.27 -23.17 11.19
C ARG A 273 -4.87 -22.52 12.43
N GLY A 274 -6.17 -22.69 12.70
CA GLY A 274 -6.84 -22.02 13.81
C GLY A 274 -8.34 -21.90 13.64
N ARG A 275 -8.97 -21.25 14.62
CA ARG A 275 -10.42 -21.04 14.70
C ARG A 275 -10.73 -19.64 15.20
N TYR A 276 -11.84 -19.08 14.76
CA TYR A 276 -12.34 -17.77 15.15
C TYR A 276 -13.86 -17.81 15.30
N GLN A 277 -14.43 -16.99 16.20
CA GLN A 277 -15.88 -16.87 16.39
C GLN A 277 -16.39 -15.68 15.59
N VAL A 278 -17.47 -15.88 14.86
CA VAL A 278 -18.12 -14.89 14.00
C VAL A 278 -19.63 -15.02 14.15
N TYR A 279 -20.36 -13.99 13.76
CA TYR A 279 -21.81 -14.05 13.66
C TYR A 279 -22.16 -14.53 12.25
N GLY A 280 -22.95 -15.59 12.16
CA GLY A 280 -23.39 -16.21 10.90
C GLY A 280 -24.87 -16.02 10.63
#